data_AF-A0A0N4UG00-F1
#
_entry.id   AF-A0A0N4UG00-F1
#
_cell.length_a   1.000
_cell.length_b   1.000
_cell.length_c   1.000
_cell.angle_alpha   90.00
_cell.angle_beta   90.00
_cell.angle_gamma   90.00
#
_symmetry.space_group_name_H-M   'P 1'
#
loop_
_entity.id
_entity.type
_entity.pdbx_description
1 polymer ?
#
loop_
_entity_poly.entity_id
_entity_poly.type
_entity_poly.pdbx_seq_one_letter_code
_entity_poly.pdbx_strand_id
1 'polypeptide(L)'
;MLASVVIFFVSVFLRSTRGAIDYPQENYTYGEEIVDYGCHQTNQKCGINMIFKTVSKTLHVEYSYPINKCIQQCVCVNSKYSGNGTKCVKKTFLKHPEVKKITETFLQPTSGESDYSHRNYTYGKEIVDYGCRETNQKCGINMIFKTVSEKLVFPYSYPVFRCIQRCICANNNYIENGKYCIKKEFLYHQTITEKFDSNDYYSNSTTIHQNSTQIDGILNENLPNDQSFFCTKLLGQRCGTNMIFKEIQPNSLSESLASNSEICWLRCQCENANYIRKGEKCVEIQQQQTNNPTTLGLAKNSTTISSHNPSSVTYNFNSTSEIANSTNSEKFVCLTMKGHKCGIHMIFNEIQPSDSSESISSDDGICWLRCKYIREDDEFFKIDEYTDSTRLSTMDFQPAESPVNF
;
A
#
# COMPACT_ATOMS: atom_id res chain seq x y z
N MET A 1 66.55 -49.08 9.28
CA MET A 1 67.26 -47.78 9.30
C MET A 1 66.32 -46.74 8.70
N LEU A 2 65.33 -46.22 9.44
CA LEU A 2 65.42 -45.18 10.50
C LEU A 2 66.11 -43.91 10.00
N ALA A 3 65.34 -42.96 9.44
CA ALA A 3 65.67 -41.53 9.51
C ALA A 3 64.46 -40.68 9.08
N SER A 4 63.65 -40.32 10.09
CA SER A 4 62.97 -39.04 10.30
C SER A 4 62.79 -38.09 9.12
N VAL A 5 61.59 -38.09 8.53
CA VAL A 5 61.08 -36.97 7.75
C VAL A 5 60.37 -36.01 8.72
N VAL A 6 61.08 -34.96 9.11
CA VAL A 6 60.55 -33.83 9.88
C VAL A 6 59.67 -33.01 8.93
N ILE A 7 58.36 -33.26 8.96
CA ILE A 7 57.36 -32.43 8.29
C ILE A 7 57.25 -31.15 9.10
N PHE A 8 57.98 -30.11 8.68
CA PHE A 8 57.72 -28.74 9.10
C PHE A 8 56.33 -28.35 8.63
N PHE A 9 55.35 -28.42 9.53
CA PHE A 9 54.10 -27.71 9.42
C PHE A 9 54.40 -26.21 9.39
N VAL A 10 54.61 -25.67 8.19
CA VAL A 10 54.52 -24.24 7.94
C VAL A 10 53.07 -23.88 8.24
N SER A 11 52.86 -23.47 9.49
CA SER A 11 51.65 -22.84 9.96
C SER A 11 51.58 -21.50 9.24
N VAL A 12 51.07 -21.51 8.01
CA VAL A 12 50.62 -20.30 7.33
C VAL A 12 49.45 -19.80 8.15
N PHE A 13 49.77 -19.05 9.21
CA PHE A 13 48.86 -18.10 9.81
C PHE A 13 48.49 -17.13 8.71
N LEU A 14 47.42 -17.46 7.97
CA LEU A 14 46.59 -16.48 7.31
C LEU A 14 46.08 -15.55 8.42
N ARG A 15 46.90 -14.57 8.79
CA ARG A 15 46.40 -13.28 9.26
C ARG A 15 45.59 -12.73 8.09
N SER A 16 44.36 -13.22 7.96
CA SER A 16 43.29 -12.52 7.28
C SER A 16 43.07 -11.28 8.12
N THR A 17 43.86 -10.24 7.84
CA THR A 17 43.47 -8.88 8.15
C THR A 17 42.18 -8.70 7.38
N ARG A 18 41.05 -8.93 8.06
CA ARG A 18 39.73 -8.45 7.65
C ARG A 18 39.87 -6.94 7.58
N GLY A 19 40.40 -6.44 6.47
CA GLY A 19 40.18 -5.06 6.08
C GLY A 19 38.67 -4.94 6.04
N ALA A 20 38.10 -4.22 7.01
CA ALA A 20 36.76 -3.71 6.87
C ALA A 20 36.81 -2.93 5.56
N ILE A 21 36.24 -3.49 4.50
CA ILE A 21 35.97 -2.74 3.28
C ILE A 21 34.99 -1.67 3.77
N ASP A 22 35.54 -0.49 4.03
CA ASP A 22 34.79 0.68 4.45
C ASP A 22 34.02 1.10 3.20
N TYR A 23 32.85 0.47 3.02
CA TYR A 23 31.95 0.84 1.94
C TYR A 23 31.67 2.32 2.13
N PRO A 24 31.89 3.18 1.11
CA PRO A 24 31.58 4.58 1.21
C PRO A 24 30.15 4.67 1.73
N GLN A 25 29.98 5.29 2.89
CA GLN A 25 28.70 5.38 3.56
C GLN A 25 27.84 6.37 2.78
N GLU A 26 27.33 5.91 1.63
CA GLU A 26 26.36 6.64 0.84
C GLU A 26 25.13 6.86 1.73
N ASN A 27 24.69 8.11 1.80
CA ASN A 27 23.52 8.47 2.57
C ASN A 27 22.28 7.97 1.81
N TYR A 28 21.80 6.78 2.18
CA TYR A 28 20.56 6.22 1.64
C TYR A 28 19.37 7.13 1.95
N THR A 29 18.43 7.15 1.02
CA THR A 29 17.18 7.93 1.16
C THR A 29 16.13 7.14 1.96
N TYR A 30 15.23 7.85 2.64
CA TYR A 30 14.12 7.20 3.35
C TYR A 30 13.27 6.35 2.41
N GLY A 31 13.09 5.07 2.75
CA GLY A 31 12.30 4.11 1.97
C GLY A 31 13.10 3.33 0.93
N GLU A 32 14.37 3.68 0.70
CA GLU A 32 15.25 2.97 -0.22
C GLU A 32 15.51 1.52 0.23
N GLU A 33 15.48 0.59 -0.72
CA GLU A 33 15.67 -0.84 -0.49
C GLU A 33 17.01 -1.33 -1.03
N ILE A 34 17.70 -2.15 -0.24
CA ILE A 34 18.95 -2.81 -0.61
C ILE A 34 18.84 -4.33 -0.47
N VAL A 35 19.68 -5.05 -1.20
CA VAL A 35 19.88 -6.49 -1.04
C VAL A 35 21.16 -6.71 -0.23
N ASP A 36 21.04 -7.40 0.89
CA ASP A 36 22.13 -7.68 1.83
C ASP A 36 22.23 -9.19 2.09
N TYR A 37 23.28 -9.80 1.55
CA TYR A 37 23.61 -11.20 1.77
C TYR A 37 24.29 -11.36 3.14
N GLY A 38 23.73 -12.21 4.00
CA GLY A 38 24.12 -12.36 5.39
C GLY A 38 23.36 -11.45 6.36
N CYS A 39 22.59 -10.48 5.86
CA CYS A 39 21.78 -9.56 6.65
C CYS A 39 22.60 -8.68 7.62
N HIS A 40 23.85 -8.39 7.26
CA HIS A 40 24.84 -7.67 8.08
C HIS A 40 24.46 -6.21 8.37
N GLN A 41 23.66 -5.59 7.51
CA GLN A 41 23.23 -4.19 7.63
C GLN A 41 22.06 -3.99 8.59
N THR A 42 21.46 -5.06 9.12
CA THR A 42 20.27 -4.95 9.97
C THR A 42 20.57 -4.08 11.20
N ASN A 43 19.78 -3.02 11.40
CA ASN A 43 19.94 -1.99 12.44
C ASN A 43 21.19 -1.11 12.31
N GLN A 44 21.95 -1.20 11.21
CA GLN A 44 23.02 -0.26 10.90
C GLN A 44 22.44 1.09 10.43
N LYS A 45 23.20 2.16 10.63
CA LYS A 45 22.78 3.50 10.20
C LYS A 45 22.84 3.60 8.68
N CYS A 46 21.69 3.91 8.07
CA CYS A 46 21.59 4.20 6.64
C CYS A 46 21.47 5.71 6.35
N GLY A 47 21.34 6.55 7.38
CA GLY A 47 21.38 8.00 7.28
C GLY A 47 21.02 8.71 8.59
N ILE A 48 20.84 10.04 8.54
CA ILE A 48 20.54 10.84 9.74
C ILE A 48 19.15 10.49 10.29
N ASN A 49 19.11 9.95 11.52
CA ASN A 49 17.92 9.40 12.18
C ASN A 49 17.29 8.21 11.44
N MET A 50 18.08 7.48 10.65
CA MET A 50 17.62 6.34 9.85
C MET A 50 18.45 5.08 10.13
N ILE A 51 17.79 3.93 10.12
CA ILE A 51 18.41 2.61 10.26
C ILE A 51 17.87 1.66 9.20
N PHE A 52 18.69 0.69 8.79
CA PHE A 52 18.21 -0.40 7.96
C PHE A 52 17.34 -1.36 8.77
N LYS A 53 16.20 -1.74 8.18
CA LYS A 53 15.27 -2.72 8.73
C LYS A 53 15.00 -3.80 7.69
N THR A 54 15.13 -5.06 8.07
CA THR A 54 14.81 -6.19 7.18
C THR A 54 13.31 -6.21 6.83
N VAL A 55 13.00 -6.10 5.54
CA VAL A 55 11.64 -6.21 4.99
C VAL A 55 11.34 -7.66 4.63
N SER A 56 12.31 -8.36 4.04
CA SER A 56 12.20 -9.77 3.66
C SER A 56 13.50 -10.51 3.92
N LYS A 57 13.39 -11.79 4.29
CA LYS A 57 14.53 -12.70 4.48
C LYS A 57 14.23 -14.01 3.78
N THR A 58 15.11 -14.39 2.86
CA THR A 58 15.01 -15.62 2.08
C THR A 58 16.31 -16.41 2.21
N LEU A 59 16.23 -17.74 2.08
CA LEU A 59 17.42 -18.59 2.02
C LEU A 59 17.86 -18.67 0.56
N HIS A 60 19.09 -18.26 0.27
CA HIS A 60 19.71 -18.34 -1.04
C HIS A 60 20.86 -19.34 -0.98
N VAL A 61 20.87 -20.33 -1.88
CA VAL A 61 21.96 -21.31 -1.95
C VAL A 61 22.91 -20.84 -3.03
N GLU A 62 24.08 -20.37 -2.61
CA GLU A 62 25.17 -19.98 -3.51
C GLU A 62 26.36 -20.92 -3.23
N TYR A 63 26.89 -21.58 -4.26
CA TYR A 63 28.00 -22.55 -4.13
C TYR A 63 27.77 -23.66 -3.09
N SER A 64 26.55 -24.20 -2.98
CA SER A 64 26.16 -25.22 -2.00
C SER A 64 26.15 -24.76 -0.53
N TYR A 65 26.39 -23.47 -0.25
CA TYR A 65 26.29 -22.91 1.10
C TYR A 65 24.99 -22.10 1.23
N PRO A 66 24.13 -22.39 2.23
CA PRO A 66 22.94 -21.60 2.47
C PRO A 66 23.31 -20.24 3.08
N ILE A 67 23.08 -19.16 2.33
CA ILE A 67 23.28 -17.78 2.76
C ILE A 67 21.91 -17.11 2.89
N ASN A 68 21.73 -16.29 3.92
CA ASN A 68 20.50 -15.50 4.04
C ASN A 68 20.55 -14.31 3.07
N LYS A 69 19.61 -14.23 2.12
CA LYS A 69 19.40 -13.05 1.29
C LYS A 69 18.33 -12.18 1.95
N CYS A 70 18.73 -11.02 2.49
CA CYS A 70 17.83 -10.05 3.07
C CYS A 70 17.54 -8.90 2.10
N ILE A 71 16.27 -8.52 1.98
CA ILE A 71 15.89 -7.21 1.44
C ILE A 71 15.69 -6.29 2.64
N GLN A 72 16.44 -5.19 2.70
CA GLN A 72 16.40 -4.24 3.81
C GLN A 72 15.99 -2.87 3.31
N GLN A 73 15.20 -2.15 4.12
CA GLN A 73 14.73 -0.80 3.80
C GLN A 73 15.27 0.20 4.82
N CYS A 74 15.70 1.37 4.34
CA CYS A 74 16.12 2.47 5.19
C CYS A 74 14.90 3.17 5.81
N VAL A 75 14.72 3.06 7.12
CA VAL A 75 13.55 3.57 7.86
C VAL A 75 13.95 4.47 9.02
N CYS A 76 13.02 5.27 9.55
CA CYS A 76 13.28 6.09 10.72
C CYS A 76 13.62 5.26 11.96
N VAL A 77 14.62 5.70 12.72
CA VAL A 77 15.14 5.01 13.91
C VAL A 77 14.08 4.75 15.00
N ASN A 78 13.08 5.64 15.11
CA ASN A 78 11.94 5.46 16.02
C ASN A 78 10.74 6.30 15.57
N SER A 79 9.60 6.10 16.24
CA SER A 79 8.32 6.75 15.95
C SER A 79 8.29 8.27 16.17
N LYS A 80 9.33 8.85 16.79
CA LYS A 80 9.48 10.31 16.98
C LYS A 80 9.90 11.01 15.69
N TYR A 81 10.24 10.28 14.63
CA TYR A 81 10.57 10.83 13.33
C TYR A 81 9.54 10.38 12.28
N SER A 82 9.40 11.18 11.23
CA SER A 82 8.58 10.88 10.07
C SER A 82 9.44 11.01 8.82
N GLY A 83 9.29 10.08 7.89
CA GLY A 83 9.96 10.16 6.59
C GLY A 83 9.31 11.24 5.74
N ASN A 84 10.11 12.09 5.12
CA ASN A 84 9.65 13.12 4.17
C ASN A 84 10.05 12.78 2.71
N GLY A 85 10.30 11.50 2.42
CA GLY A 85 10.76 11.00 1.11
C GLY A 85 12.28 10.99 0.94
N THR A 86 13.04 11.81 1.65
CA THR A 86 14.52 11.79 1.58
C THR A 86 15.17 11.53 2.93
N LYS A 87 14.62 12.09 4.00
CA LYS A 87 15.18 12.04 5.35
C LYS A 87 14.10 11.81 6.40
N CYS A 88 14.52 11.38 7.58
CA CYS A 88 13.68 11.32 8.76
C CYS A 88 13.75 12.64 9.54
N VAL A 89 12.66 13.40 9.49
CA VAL A 89 12.49 14.65 10.23
C VAL A 89 11.82 14.37 11.58
N LYS A 90 12.26 15.05 12.63
CA LYS A 90 11.64 14.91 13.95
C LYS A 90 10.19 15.36 13.83
N LYS A 91 9.24 14.53 14.27
CA LYS A 91 7.86 14.93 14.47
C LYS A 91 7.88 16.02 15.53
N THR A 92 7.86 17.27 15.10
CA THR A 92 7.38 18.35 15.94
C THR A 92 5.92 18.04 16.17
N PHE A 93 5.64 17.33 17.27
CA PHE A 93 4.28 17.26 17.76
C PHE A 93 3.86 18.73 17.91
N LEU A 94 3.02 19.20 17.00
CA LEU A 94 2.15 20.32 17.26
C LEU A 94 1.33 19.87 18.46
N LYS A 95 1.86 20.13 19.65
CA LYS A 95 1.17 19.97 20.92
C LYS A 95 0.14 21.10 21.02
N HIS A 96 -0.70 21.29 20.00
CA HIS A 96 -1.91 22.07 20.16
C HIS A 96 -3.01 21.11 20.61
N PRO A 97 -3.49 21.23 21.86
CA PRO A 97 -4.52 20.35 22.40
C PRO A 97 -5.87 20.43 21.67
N GLU A 98 -6.07 21.42 20.79
CA GLU A 98 -7.40 21.77 20.28
C GLU A 98 -7.77 21.14 18.93
N VAL A 99 -6.81 20.74 18.09
CA VAL A 99 -7.12 20.17 16.75
C VAL A 99 -7.64 18.73 16.83
N LYS A 100 -7.41 18.04 17.95
CA LYS A 100 -7.82 16.63 18.14
C LYS A 100 -9.35 16.44 18.18
N LYS A 101 -10.11 17.49 18.49
CA LYS A 101 -11.59 17.40 18.61
C LYS A 101 -12.33 17.49 17.27
N ILE A 102 -11.75 18.14 16.27
CA ILE A 102 -12.41 18.39 14.99
C ILE A 102 -12.34 17.14 14.09
N THR A 103 -11.23 16.38 14.13
CA THR A 103 -11.05 15.20 13.28
C THR A 103 -11.83 13.97 13.77
N GLU A 104 -12.12 13.86 15.07
CA GLU A 104 -12.93 12.75 15.60
C GLU A 104 -14.42 12.89 15.25
N THR A 105 -14.91 14.11 15.04
CA THR A 105 -16.35 14.36 14.75
C THR A 105 -16.70 14.08 13.29
N PHE A 106 -15.77 14.26 12.34
CA PHE A 106 -16.01 14.02 10.91
C PHE A 106 -15.81 12.58 10.44
N LEU A 107 -15.26 11.69 11.28
CA LEU A 107 -14.92 10.31 10.91
C LEU A 107 -15.72 9.25 11.66
N GLN A 108 -16.75 9.63 12.43
CA GLN A 108 -17.64 8.64 13.00
C GLN A 108 -18.45 7.97 11.87
N PRO A 109 -18.29 6.65 11.65
CA PRO A 109 -19.10 5.94 10.68
C PRO A 109 -20.56 6.09 11.12
N THR A 110 -21.41 6.62 10.25
CA THR A 110 -22.85 6.61 10.49
C THR A 110 -23.26 5.15 10.62
N SER A 111 -23.57 4.70 11.84
CA SER A 111 -24.07 3.37 12.14
C SER A 111 -25.48 3.26 11.57
N GLY A 112 -25.57 3.03 10.28
CA GLY A 112 -26.79 2.91 9.50
C GLY A 112 -26.64 1.73 8.54
N GLU A 113 -26.94 0.54 9.07
CA GLU A 113 -27.81 -0.42 8.41
C GLU A 113 -27.46 -0.82 6.96
N SER A 114 -26.57 -1.80 6.81
CA SER A 114 -26.72 -2.81 5.75
C SER A 114 -26.01 -4.10 6.17
N ASP A 115 -26.76 -5.18 6.12
CA ASP A 115 -26.51 -6.55 6.57
C ASP A 115 -25.44 -7.30 5.76
N TYR A 116 -24.29 -6.67 5.54
CA TYR A 116 -23.06 -7.34 5.14
C TYR A 116 -21.99 -6.95 6.14
N SER A 117 -21.42 -7.94 6.85
CA SER A 117 -20.34 -7.79 7.82
C SER A 117 -19.03 -7.33 7.14
N HIS A 118 -19.05 -6.19 6.45
CA HIS A 118 -17.86 -5.44 6.10
C HIS A 118 -17.29 -4.90 7.40
N ARG A 119 -16.46 -5.73 8.03
CA ARG A 119 -15.65 -5.33 9.17
C ARG A 119 -14.80 -4.15 8.70
N ASN A 120 -15.06 -2.97 9.25
CA ASN A 120 -14.22 -1.81 9.01
C ASN A 120 -12.87 -2.04 9.71
N TYR A 121 -11.89 -2.55 8.96
CA TYR A 121 -10.53 -2.71 9.44
C TYR A 121 -9.86 -1.33 9.50
N THR A 122 -9.04 -1.13 10.53
CA THR A 122 -8.21 0.07 10.65
C THR A 122 -6.97 -0.07 9.78
N TYR A 123 -6.42 1.06 9.32
CA TYR A 123 -5.13 1.08 8.63
C TYR A 123 -4.06 0.28 9.38
N GLY A 124 -3.24 -0.46 8.64
CA GLY A 124 -2.15 -1.28 9.17
C GLY A 124 -2.60 -2.61 9.79
N LYS A 125 -3.91 -2.88 9.91
CA LYS A 125 -4.39 -4.17 10.43
C LYS A 125 -4.06 -5.29 9.46
N GLU A 126 -3.41 -6.33 9.99
CA GLU A 126 -3.10 -7.55 9.26
C GLU A 126 -4.15 -8.64 9.48
N ILE A 127 -4.42 -9.40 8.42
CA ILE A 127 -5.26 -10.59 8.43
C ILE A 127 -4.51 -11.76 7.76
N VAL A 128 -4.92 -12.98 8.11
CA VAL A 128 -4.50 -14.20 7.43
C VAL A 128 -5.65 -14.64 6.55
N ASP A 129 -5.39 -14.75 5.25
CA ASP A 129 -6.38 -15.09 4.22
C ASP A 129 -5.90 -16.32 3.42
N TYR A 130 -6.70 -17.38 3.45
CA TYR A 130 -6.41 -18.62 2.73
C TYR A 130 -7.02 -18.55 1.33
N GLY A 131 -6.15 -18.57 0.32
CA GLY A 131 -6.51 -18.35 -1.09
C GLY A 131 -6.43 -16.88 -1.52
N CYS A 132 -5.97 -15.98 -0.64
CA CYS A 132 -5.67 -14.57 -0.97
C CYS A 132 -6.85 -13.79 -1.61
N ARG A 133 -8.08 -14.20 -1.29
CA ARG A 133 -9.35 -13.70 -1.85
C ARG A 133 -9.63 -12.24 -1.51
N GLU A 134 -9.12 -11.75 -0.38
CA GLU A 134 -9.33 -10.39 0.08
C GLU A 134 -8.35 -9.40 -0.57
N THR A 135 -7.38 -9.85 -1.38
CA THR A 135 -6.43 -8.96 -2.06
C THR A 135 -7.17 -7.95 -2.94
N ASN A 136 -6.87 -6.67 -2.78
CA ASN A 136 -7.53 -5.53 -3.43
C ASN A 136 -9.01 -5.30 -3.02
N GLN A 137 -9.56 -6.08 -2.09
CA GLN A 137 -10.87 -5.81 -1.52
C GLN A 137 -10.82 -4.63 -0.55
N LYS A 138 -11.95 -3.93 -0.40
CA LYS A 138 -12.05 -2.79 0.52
C LYS A 138 -11.98 -3.28 1.96
N CYS A 139 -10.99 -2.80 2.70
CA CYS A 139 -10.86 -3.04 4.14
C CYS A 139 -11.35 -1.86 4.99
N GLY A 140 -11.65 -0.71 4.35
CA GLY A 140 -12.32 0.43 4.97
C GLY A 140 -12.39 1.63 4.02
N ILE A 141 -12.77 2.81 4.54
CA ILE A 141 -12.90 4.04 3.73
C ILE A 141 -11.54 4.42 3.15
N ASN A 142 -11.45 4.48 1.82
CA ASN A 142 -10.22 4.75 1.06
C ASN A 142 -9.07 3.76 1.35
N MET A 143 -9.41 2.53 1.76
CA MET A 143 -8.44 1.50 2.13
C MET A 143 -8.72 0.17 1.41
N ILE A 144 -7.67 -0.54 1.03
CA ILE A 144 -7.72 -1.87 0.43
C ILE A 144 -6.77 -2.83 1.13
N PHE A 145 -7.05 -4.12 1.09
CA PHE A 145 -6.09 -5.13 1.48
C PHE A 145 -5.01 -5.30 0.42
N LYS A 146 -3.75 -5.30 0.86
CA LYS A 146 -2.59 -5.63 0.04
C LYS A 146 -1.85 -6.81 0.65
N THR A 147 -1.48 -7.79 -0.18
CA THR A 147 -0.67 -8.94 0.24
C THR A 147 0.72 -8.49 0.67
N VAL A 148 1.08 -8.78 1.92
CA VAL A 148 2.41 -8.52 2.50
C VAL A 148 3.30 -9.75 2.36
N SER A 149 2.73 -10.95 2.51
CA SER A 149 3.44 -12.22 2.40
C SER A 149 2.49 -13.27 1.85
N GLU A 150 3.01 -14.14 1.00
CA GLU A 150 2.29 -15.27 0.43
C GLU A 150 3.13 -16.53 0.63
N LYS A 151 2.52 -17.59 1.17
CA LYS A 151 3.19 -18.87 1.38
C LYS A 151 2.28 -20.02 0.95
N LEU A 152 2.79 -20.92 0.11
CA LEU A 152 2.10 -22.16 -0.22
C LEU A 152 2.08 -23.09 1.01
N VAL A 153 0.89 -23.56 1.40
CA VAL A 153 0.68 -24.51 2.49
C VAL A 153 -0.16 -25.70 2.01
N PHE A 154 0.01 -26.86 2.62
CA PHE A 154 -0.68 -28.10 2.24
C PHE A 154 -1.52 -28.63 3.41
N PRO A 155 -2.65 -27.97 3.76
CA PRO A 155 -3.42 -28.36 4.93
C PRO A 155 -4.12 -29.73 4.76
N TYR A 156 -4.45 -30.13 3.52
CA TYR A 156 -5.20 -31.39 3.24
C TYR A 156 -4.85 -31.98 1.87
N SER A 157 -3.55 -32.16 1.57
CA SER A 157 -3.02 -32.69 0.29
C SER A 157 -3.19 -31.79 -0.95
N TYR A 158 -4.03 -30.75 -0.91
CA TYR A 158 -4.09 -29.73 -1.96
C TYR A 158 -3.30 -28.47 -1.56
N PRO A 159 -2.55 -27.87 -2.48
CA PRO A 159 -1.85 -26.61 -2.24
C PRO A 159 -2.86 -25.46 -2.07
N VAL A 160 -2.72 -24.70 -0.98
CA VAL A 160 -3.47 -23.45 -0.74
C VAL A 160 -2.47 -22.35 -0.44
N PHE A 161 -2.66 -21.16 -1.01
CA PHE A 161 -1.89 -19.99 -0.60
C PHE A 161 -2.38 -19.48 0.75
N ARG A 162 -1.49 -19.37 1.73
CA ARG A 162 -1.71 -18.63 2.96
C ARG A 162 -1.13 -17.23 2.76
N CYS A 163 -1.99 -16.25 2.58
CA CYS A 163 -1.61 -14.85 2.50
C CYS A 163 -1.68 -14.16 3.86
N ILE A 164 -0.68 -13.34 4.18
CA ILE A 164 -0.77 -12.28 5.17
C ILE A 164 -1.04 -11.01 4.40
N GLN A 165 -2.18 -10.38 4.64
CA GLN A 165 -2.58 -9.14 3.97
C GLN A 165 -2.71 -8.02 4.99
N ARG A 166 -2.41 -6.79 4.59
CA ARG A 166 -2.49 -5.59 5.42
C ARG A 166 -3.43 -4.58 4.79
N CYS A 167 -4.30 -4.00 5.61
CA CYS A 167 -5.16 -2.90 5.19
C CYS A 167 -4.34 -1.62 5.00
N ILE A 168 -4.29 -1.09 3.77
CA ILE A 168 -3.49 0.08 3.38
C ILE A 168 -4.35 1.09 2.63
N CYS A 169 -3.84 2.30 2.38
CA CYS A 169 -4.51 3.28 1.53
C CYS A 169 -4.68 2.76 0.09
N ALA A 170 -5.87 2.96 -0.48
CA ALA A 170 -6.28 2.38 -1.77
C ALA A 170 -5.40 2.80 -2.95
N ASN A 171 -4.82 4.00 -2.90
CA ASN A 171 -3.93 4.53 -3.93
C ASN A 171 -3.05 5.66 -3.35
N ASN A 172 -2.13 6.16 -4.18
CA ASN A 172 -1.18 7.21 -3.81
C ASN A 172 -1.83 8.59 -3.58
N ASN A 173 -3.12 8.77 -3.84
CA ASN A 173 -3.84 10.03 -3.57
C ASN A 173 -4.30 10.13 -2.12
N TYR A 174 -4.20 9.03 -1.36
CA TYR A 174 -4.46 9.00 0.07
C TYR A 174 -3.17 8.84 0.85
N ILE A 175 -3.17 9.35 2.08
CA ILE A 175 -2.07 9.25 3.03
C ILE A 175 -2.63 8.79 4.37
N GLU A 176 -1.83 7.99 5.06
CA GLU A 176 -2.11 7.51 6.41
C GLU A 176 -2.26 8.70 7.37
N ASN A 177 -3.41 8.81 8.02
CA ASN A 177 -3.62 9.67 9.17
C ASN A 177 -4.17 8.85 10.33
N GLY A 178 -3.27 8.34 11.17
CA GLY A 178 -3.62 7.48 12.29
C GLY A 178 -4.20 6.14 11.84
N LYS A 179 -5.51 5.94 12.06
CA LYS A 179 -6.21 4.70 11.71
C LYS A 179 -6.92 4.74 10.36
N TYR A 180 -6.85 5.87 9.65
CA TYR A 180 -7.62 6.14 8.45
C TYR A 180 -6.72 6.59 7.29
N CYS A 181 -7.27 6.55 6.08
CA CYS A 181 -6.65 7.10 4.87
C CYS A 181 -7.40 8.35 4.42
N ILE A 182 -6.70 9.49 4.42
CA ILE A 182 -7.25 10.80 4.05
C ILE A 182 -6.66 11.23 2.72
N LYS A 183 -7.45 11.90 1.87
CA LYS A 183 -6.97 12.40 0.59
C LYS A 183 -5.91 13.47 0.82
N LYS A 184 -4.78 13.40 0.11
CA LYS A 184 -3.64 14.33 0.24
C LYS A 184 -4.05 15.81 0.09
N GLU A 185 -5.02 16.09 -0.79
CA GLU A 185 -5.59 17.43 -1.00
C GLU A 185 -6.09 18.06 0.31
N PHE A 186 -6.69 17.29 1.22
CA PHE A 186 -7.20 17.83 2.49
C PHE A 186 -6.10 18.23 3.47
N LEU A 187 -4.93 17.57 3.41
CA LEU A 187 -3.80 17.93 4.28
C LEU A 187 -3.13 19.23 3.85
N TYR A 188 -3.07 19.50 2.54
CA TYR A 188 -2.54 20.76 2.05
C TYR A 188 -3.32 21.95 2.60
N HIS A 189 -4.65 21.86 2.59
CA HIS A 189 -5.51 22.90 3.17
C HIS A 189 -5.34 23.05 4.68
N GLN A 190 -5.22 21.96 5.44
CA GLN A 190 -5.03 22.04 6.88
C GLN A 190 -3.73 22.76 7.25
N THR A 191 -2.64 22.53 6.50
CA THR A 191 -1.36 23.22 6.74
C THR A 191 -1.39 24.70 6.37
N ILE A 192 -2.28 25.13 5.47
CA ILE A 192 -2.42 26.54 5.09
C ILE A 192 -3.18 27.30 6.18
N THR A 193 -4.29 26.75 6.69
CA THR A 193 -5.07 27.39 7.76
C THR A 193 -4.22 27.63 9.01
N GLU A 194 -3.39 26.68 9.40
CA GLU A 194 -2.49 26.81 10.57
C GLU A 194 -1.45 27.95 10.42
N LYS A 195 -1.07 28.31 9.18
CA LYS A 195 -0.16 29.44 8.93
C LYS A 195 -0.84 30.80 9.04
N PHE A 196 -2.14 30.87 8.73
CA PHE A 196 -2.88 32.12 8.82
C PHE A 196 -3.25 32.44 10.28
N ASP A 197 -3.62 31.43 11.07
CA ASP A 197 -3.98 31.66 12.48
C ASP A 197 -2.78 32.05 13.37
N SER A 198 -1.53 31.79 12.96
CA SER A 198 -0.34 32.14 13.76
C SER A 198 0.12 33.59 13.62
N ASN A 199 -0.44 34.38 12.70
CA ASN A 199 0.05 35.74 12.41
C ASN A 199 -0.78 36.87 13.03
N ASP A 200 -1.96 36.60 13.59
CA ASP A 200 -2.87 37.68 14.07
C ASP A 200 -2.87 37.92 15.59
N TYR A 201 -1.95 37.32 16.34
CA TYR A 201 -1.87 37.51 17.80
C TYR A 201 -0.64 38.31 18.25
N TYR A 202 -0.33 39.43 17.59
CA TYR A 202 0.53 40.50 18.10
C TYR A 202 0.31 41.80 17.30
N SER A 203 -0.82 42.47 17.49
CA SER A 203 -0.95 43.88 17.12
C SER A 203 -1.63 44.63 18.26
N ASN A 204 -0.79 45.17 19.13
CA ASN A 204 -1.19 46.10 20.18
C ASN A 204 -1.84 47.32 19.54
N SER A 205 -3.13 47.47 19.84
CA SER A 205 -3.91 48.68 19.71
C SER A 205 -3.15 49.89 20.27
N THR A 206 -2.57 50.70 19.39
CA THR A 206 -2.27 52.10 19.65
C THR A 206 -2.48 52.88 18.36
N THR A 207 -3.60 53.61 18.35
CA THR A 207 -3.83 54.86 17.62
C THR A 207 -2.57 55.51 17.07
N ILE A 208 -2.49 55.74 15.75
CA ILE A 208 -2.03 56.98 15.13
C ILE A 208 -2.42 56.99 13.65
N HIS A 209 -2.97 58.14 13.27
CA HIS A 209 -3.40 58.60 11.97
C HIS A 209 -2.34 58.49 10.86
N GLN A 210 -2.84 58.38 9.63
CA GLN A 210 -2.25 58.89 8.38
C GLN A 210 -0.90 58.31 7.94
N ASN A 211 -0.95 57.34 7.02
CA ASN A 211 -0.29 57.40 5.71
C ASN A 211 -0.63 56.15 4.88
N SER A 212 -1.67 56.32 4.07
CA SER A 212 -1.98 55.47 2.92
C SER A 212 -0.90 55.65 1.85
N THR A 213 -0.75 54.65 0.98
CA THR A 213 0.12 54.57 -0.21
C THR A 213 1.60 54.23 0.03
N GLN A 214 1.93 52.97 0.38
CA GLN A 214 3.21 52.36 -0.05
C GLN A 214 3.38 50.83 0.18
N ILE A 215 2.31 50.07 0.42
CA ILE A 215 2.40 48.61 0.69
C ILE A 215 1.45 47.82 -0.22
N ASP A 216 1.55 48.04 -1.54
CA ASP A 216 0.83 47.24 -2.56
C ASP A 216 1.80 46.36 -3.40
N GLY A 217 3.04 46.19 -2.94
CA GLY A 217 4.13 45.65 -3.79
C GLY A 217 4.60 44.21 -3.53
N ILE A 218 4.08 43.49 -2.53
CA ILE A 218 4.70 42.21 -2.07
C ILE A 218 3.71 41.02 -2.06
N LEU A 219 2.45 41.21 -2.45
CA LEU A 219 1.39 40.20 -2.38
C LEU A 219 0.91 39.69 -3.76
N ASN A 220 1.83 39.61 -4.73
CA ASN A 220 1.53 39.23 -6.11
C ASN A 220 2.33 37.98 -6.58
N GLU A 221 2.48 36.99 -5.69
CA GLU A 221 2.91 35.65 -6.12
C GLU A 221 1.68 34.76 -6.35
N ASN A 222 1.46 34.48 -7.64
CA ASN A 222 0.45 33.61 -8.24
C ASN A 222 0.07 32.38 -7.37
N LEU A 223 -1.02 32.48 -6.61
CA LEU A 223 -1.75 31.30 -6.15
C LEU A 223 -2.50 30.72 -7.36
N PRO A 224 -2.52 29.38 -7.56
CA PRO A 224 -3.27 28.79 -8.66
C PRO A 224 -4.77 29.01 -8.43
N ASN A 225 -5.48 29.45 -9.48
CA ASN A 225 -6.93 29.73 -9.62
C ASN A 225 -7.88 28.56 -9.27
N ASP A 226 -7.50 27.65 -8.38
CA ASP A 226 -8.17 26.37 -8.14
C ASP A 226 -9.03 26.37 -6.86
N GLN A 227 -9.16 27.51 -6.16
CA GLN A 227 -9.97 27.57 -4.92
C GLN A 227 -11.49 27.55 -5.19
N SER A 228 -11.96 28.10 -6.31
CA SER A 228 -13.40 28.04 -6.66
C SER A 228 -13.88 26.60 -6.97
N PHE A 229 -12.95 25.71 -7.31
CA PHE A 229 -13.25 24.31 -7.61
C PHE A 229 -13.76 23.55 -6.38
N PHE A 230 -13.30 23.89 -5.17
CA PHE A 230 -13.68 23.19 -3.95
C PHE A 230 -15.15 23.40 -3.57
N CYS A 231 -15.61 24.64 -3.73
CA CYS A 231 -16.98 25.07 -3.46
C CYS A 231 -17.99 24.28 -4.30
N THR A 232 -17.72 24.24 -5.60
CA THR A 232 -18.53 23.54 -6.59
C THR A 232 -18.60 22.04 -6.30
N LYS A 233 -17.52 21.45 -5.78
CA LYS A 233 -17.46 20.02 -5.48
C LYS A 233 -18.18 19.62 -4.20
N LEU A 234 -18.20 20.51 -3.20
CA LEU A 234 -18.88 20.27 -1.92
C LEU A 234 -20.36 20.65 -1.94
N LEU A 235 -20.78 21.57 -2.80
CA LEU A 235 -22.17 21.96 -2.96
C LEU A 235 -23.08 20.73 -3.18
N GLY A 236 -24.09 20.59 -2.31
CA GLY A 236 -25.02 19.45 -2.33
C GLY A 236 -24.49 18.15 -1.71
N GLN A 237 -23.20 18.05 -1.36
CA GLN A 237 -22.66 16.89 -0.65
C GLN A 237 -23.20 16.83 0.77
N ARG A 238 -23.41 15.59 1.27
CA ARG A 238 -23.87 15.36 2.63
C ARG A 238 -22.82 15.77 3.65
N CYS A 239 -23.24 16.54 4.64
CA CYS A 239 -22.41 17.01 5.76
C CYS A 239 -22.95 16.52 7.13
N GLY A 240 -23.98 15.67 7.12
CA GLY A 240 -24.61 15.05 8.28
C GLY A 240 -25.85 14.26 7.87
N THR A 241 -26.52 13.58 8.82
CA THR A 241 -27.80 12.90 8.55
C THR A 241 -28.87 13.95 8.20
N ASN A 242 -29.43 13.86 6.99
CA ASN A 242 -30.38 14.83 6.43
C ASN A 242 -29.83 16.26 6.31
N MET A 243 -28.50 16.40 6.15
CA MET A 243 -27.83 17.69 6.00
C MET A 243 -26.93 17.73 4.76
N ILE A 244 -26.94 18.85 4.03
CA ILE A 244 -26.10 19.10 2.85
C ILE A 244 -25.37 20.44 2.96
N PHE A 245 -24.22 20.56 2.29
CA PHE A 245 -23.54 21.84 2.14
C PHE A 245 -24.30 22.74 1.16
N LYS A 246 -24.61 23.96 1.62
CA LYS A 246 -25.15 25.05 0.79
C LYS A 246 -24.22 26.25 0.84
N GLU A 247 -24.10 26.94 -0.27
CA GLU A 247 -23.36 28.20 -0.36
C GLU A 247 -24.12 29.33 0.34
N ILE A 248 -23.41 30.09 1.14
CA ILE A 248 -23.87 31.32 1.77
C ILE A 248 -23.31 32.47 0.98
N GLN A 249 -24.18 33.33 0.49
CA GLN A 249 -23.81 34.68 0.09
C GLN A 249 -23.72 35.52 1.37
N PRO A 250 -22.56 36.12 1.72
CA PRO A 250 -22.44 36.96 2.90
C PRO A 250 -23.21 38.28 2.66
N ASN A 251 -24.53 38.27 2.87
CA ASN A 251 -25.42 39.40 2.62
C ASN A 251 -25.27 40.57 3.63
N SER A 252 -24.15 40.67 4.36
CA SER A 252 -23.98 41.68 5.41
C SER A 252 -22.53 42.08 5.72
N LEU A 253 -21.53 41.63 4.96
CA LEU A 253 -20.19 42.22 5.08
C LEU A 253 -20.11 43.42 4.14
N SER A 254 -19.74 44.57 4.71
CA SER A 254 -19.57 45.85 4.02
C SER A 254 -18.83 45.66 2.68
N GLU A 255 -19.32 46.37 1.66
CA GLU A 255 -18.89 46.33 0.25
C GLU A 255 -17.36 46.42 0.03
N SER A 256 -16.57 46.77 1.04
CA SER A 256 -15.11 46.88 0.98
C SER A 256 -14.34 45.55 0.99
N LEU A 257 -14.97 44.40 1.27
CA LEU A 257 -14.31 43.08 1.22
C LEU A 257 -14.78 42.20 0.05
N ALA A 258 -15.71 42.70 -0.77
CA ALA A 258 -16.39 41.90 -1.80
C ALA A 258 -15.75 41.96 -3.20
N SER A 259 -14.64 42.68 -3.40
CA SER A 259 -14.16 42.97 -4.77
C SER A 259 -13.08 42.05 -5.32
N ASN A 260 -12.48 41.13 -4.54
CA ASN A 260 -11.44 40.23 -5.05
C ASN A 260 -11.82 38.77 -4.80
N SER A 261 -12.46 38.20 -5.84
CA SER A 261 -12.74 36.80 -6.13
C SER A 261 -11.84 35.75 -5.45
N GLU A 262 -12.45 34.78 -4.73
CA GLU A 262 -12.19 33.32 -4.82
C GLU A 262 -12.72 32.51 -3.61
N ILE A 263 -13.17 33.16 -2.54
CA ILE A 263 -13.65 32.46 -1.35
C ILE A 263 -15.18 32.29 -1.44
N CYS A 264 -15.65 31.05 -1.59
CA CYS A 264 -17.04 30.74 -1.26
C CYS A 264 -17.18 30.43 0.23
N TRP A 265 -18.37 30.64 0.77
CA TRP A 265 -18.72 30.26 2.13
C TRP A 265 -19.74 29.13 2.08
N LEU A 266 -19.43 27.97 2.65
CA LEU A 266 -20.38 26.85 2.74
C LEU A 266 -20.92 26.72 4.18
N ARG A 267 -22.21 26.43 4.33
CA ARG A 267 -22.82 26.02 5.61
C ARG A 267 -23.60 24.73 5.42
N CYS A 268 -23.45 23.84 6.39
CA CYS A 268 -24.23 22.63 6.51
C CYS A 268 -25.67 22.97 6.95
N GLN A 269 -26.66 22.70 6.10
CA GLN A 269 -28.09 22.97 6.31
C GLN A 269 -28.91 21.70 6.12
N CYS A 270 -30.16 21.66 6.60
CA CYS A 270 -31.03 20.52 6.33
C CYS A 270 -31.29 20.36 4.83
N GLU A 271 -31.30 19.11 4.36
CA GLU A 271 -31.34 18.73 2.93
C GLU A 271 -32.56 19.32 2.20
N ASN A 272 -33.72 19.31 2.84
CA ASN A 272 -34.95 19.87 2.32
C ASN A 272 -35.86 20.40 3.46
N ALA A 273 -37.00 20.98 3.09
CA ALA A 273 -37.96 21.59 4.02
C ALA A 273 -38.68 20.58 4.94
N ASN A 274 -38.58 19.28 4.68
CA ASN A 274 -39.17 18.25 5.53
C ASN A 274 -38.36 18.01 6.80
N TYR A 275 -37.20 18.66 6.96
CA TYR A 275 -36.36 18.53 8.14
C TYR A 275 -36.18 19.87 8.85
N ILE A 276 -36.25 19.85 10.17
CA ILE A 276 -35.96 20.99 11.03
C ILE A 276 -34.67 20.75 11.81
N ARG A 277 -33.83 21.78 11.93
CA ARG A 277 -32.59 21.72 12.70
C ARG A 277 -32.92 21.72 14.20
N LYS A 278 -32.60 20.63 14.89
CA LYS A 278 -32.64 20.53 16.36
C LYS A 278 -31.23 20.27 16.87
N GLY A 279 -30.54 21.34 17.28
CA GLY A 279 -29.12 21.30 17.66
C GLY A 279 -28.21 21.03 16.46
N GLU A 280 -27.44 19.95 16.54
CA GLU A 280 -26.49 19.51 15.51
C GLU A 280 -27.07 18.51 14.50
N LYS A 281 -28.37 18.18 14.59
CA LYS A 281 -29.04 17.20 13.72
C LYS A 281 -30.24 17.84 13.00
N CYS A 282 -30.56 17.31 11.82
CA CYS A 282 -31.79 17.60 11.11
C CYS A 282 -32.79 16.45 11.32
N VAL A 283 -33.91 16.76 11.96
CA VAL A 283 -34.95 15.79 12.34
C VAL A 283 -36.15 15.98 11.41
N GLU A 284 -36.70 14.88 10.92
CA GLU A 284 -37.88 14.92 10.05
C GLU A 284 -39.04 15.57 10.81
N ILE A 285 -39.69 16.54 10.17
CA ILE A 285 -40.93 17.11 10.63
C ILE A 285 -41.96 16.00 10.44
N GLN A 286 -42.14 15.15 11.45
CA GLN A 286 -43.33 14.31 11.50
C GLN A 286 -44.50 15.26 11.36
N GLN A 287 -45.33 15.05 10.33
CA GLN A 287 -46.62 15.70 10.24
C GLN A 287 -47.35 15.31 11.52
N GLN A 288 -47.25 16.15 12.55
CA GLN A 288 -48.19 16.10 13.65
C GLN A 288 -49.52 16.31 12.97
N GLN A 289 -50.26 15.22 12.76
CA GLN A 289 -51.68 15.27 12.54
C GLN A 289 -52.23 16.04 13.73
N THR A 290 -52.41 17.34 13.53
CA THR A 290 -53.25 18.18 14.35
C THR A 290 -54.67 17.68 14.13
N ASN A 291 -55.02 16.63 14.88
CA ASN A 291 -56.40 16.30 15.17
C ASN A 291 -56.94 17.40 16.09
N ASN A 292 -57.25 18.56 15.52
CA ASN A 292 -58.14 19.51 16.15
C ASN A 292 -58.94 20.25 15.06
N PRO A 293 -60.23 19.92 14.86
CA PRO A 293 -61.06 20.56 13.86
C PRO A 293 -61.66 21.84 14.46
N THR A 294 -61.20 23.01 14.04
CA THR A 294 -61.96 24.26 14.24
C THR A 294 -61.71 25.21 13.06
N THR A 295 -62.59 25.07 12.07
CA THR A 295 -63.46 26.12 11.53
C THR A 295 -62.85 27.46 11.07
N LEU A 296 -62.99 27.69 9.77
CA LEU A 296 -63.15 28.95 9.03
C LEU A 296 -61.91 29.80 8.66
N GLY A 297 -61.61 29.82 7.35
CA GLY A 297 -61.50 31.08 6.61
C GLY A 297 -60.22 31.33 5.81
N LEU A 298 -60.28 31.09 4.48
CA LEU A 298 -59.57 31.81 3.39
C LEU A 298 -58.03 31.73 3.35
N ALA A 299 -57.30 31.59 2.24
CA ALA A 299 -57.59 31.47 0.82
C ALA A 299 -56.38 30.80 0.13
N LYS A 300 -56.64 30.32 -1.09
CA LYS A 300 -55.83 29.52 -2.02
C LYS A 300 -54.44 30.09 -2.38
N ASN A 301 -53.45 29.21 -2.58
CA ASN A 301 -52.88 28.90 -3.91
C ASN A 301 -51.74 27.86 -3.80
N SER A 302 -52.00 26.65 -4.30
CA SER A 302 -50.99 25.62 -4.60
C SER A 302 -50.53 25.76 -6.04
N THR A 303 -49.23 25.70 -6.27
CA THR A 303 -48.66 25.36 -7.59
C THR A 303 -47.69 24.20 -7.39
N THR A 304 -48.13 23.02 -7.81
CA THR A 304 -47.35 21.78 -7.86
C THR A 304 -46.58 21.77 -9.17
N ILE A 305 -45.25 21.65 -9.13
CA ILE A 305 -44.43 21.32 -10.30
C ILE A 305 -43.93 19.90 -10.12
N SER A 306 -44.45 19.01 -10.96
CA SER A 306 -43.98 17.66 -11.21
C SER A 306 -42.93 17.72 -12.32
N SER A 307 -41.71 17.24 -12.07
CA SER A 307 -40.75 16.95 -13.13
C SER A 307 -40.26 15.51 -13.02
N HIS A 308 -40.38 14.84 -14.16
CA HIS A 308 -40.07 13.44 -14.41
C HIS A 308 -38.59 13.11 -14.26
N ASN A 309 -38.35 11.89 -13.78
CA ASN A 309 -37.08 11.18 -13.79
C ASN A 309 -37.05 10.26 -15.03
N PRO A 310 -35.98 10.21 -15.85
CA PRO A 310 -35.80 9.15 -16.82
C PRO A 310 -34.70 8.17 -16.38
N SER A 311 -35.17 6.95 -16.11
CA SER A 311 -34.61 5.65 -16.51
C SER A 311 -33.09 5.48 -16.64
N SER A 312 -32.57 4.64 -15.77
CA SER A 312 -31.31 3.90 -15.92
C SER A 312 -31.35 2.94 -17.10
N VAL A 313 -30.33 2.98 -17.96
CA VAL A 313 -30.05 1.97 -18.99
C VAL A 313 -28.98 1.03 -18.46
N THR A 314 -29.31 -0.26 -18.40
CA THR A 314 -28.39 -1.36 -18.07
C THR A 314 -27.87 -1.96 -19.37
N TYR A 315 -26.55 -1.97 -19.57
CA TYR A 315 -25.91 -2.71 -20.66
C TYR A 315 -25.52 -4.11 -20.17
N ASN A 316 -26.19 -5.13 -20.69
CA ASN A 316 -25.70 -6.51 -20.69
C ASN A 316 -24.96 -6.75 -22.00
N PHE A 317 -23.67 -7.10 -21.92
CA PHE A 317 -22.90 -7.63 -23.05
C PHE A 317 -22.56 -9.09 -22.74
N ASN A 318 -23.30 -10.00 -23.36
CA ASN A 318 -22.91 -11.40 -23.52
C ASN A 318 -21.93 -11.47 -24.70
N SER A 319 -20.72 -11.95 -24.44
CA SER A 319 -19.79 -12.37 -25.50
C SER A 319 -19.53 -13.86 -25.33
N THR A 320 -20.29 -14.66 -26.07
CA THR A 320 -19.95 -16.03 -26.44
C THR A 320 -19.05 -15.97 -27.67
N SER A 321 -17.80 -16.41 -27.54
CA SER A 321 -16.95 -16.77 -28.69
C SER A 321 -16.29 -18.11 -28.42
N GLU A 322 -16.85 -19.12 -29.07
CA GLU A 322 -16.17 -20.21 -29.80
C GLU A 322 -14.92 -20.83 -29.16
N ILE A 323 -15.16 -22.03 -28.64
CA ILE A 323 -14.22 -23.10 -28.33
C ILE A 323 -13.87 -23.81 -29.64
N ALA A 324 -12.61 -23.81 -30.04
CA ALA A 324 -12.02 -24.85 -30.89
C ALA A 324 -10.47 -24.79 -30.83
N ASN A 325 -9.84 -25.94 -30.53
CA ASN A 325 -8.40 -26.28 -30.65
C ASN A 325 -7.43 -26.04 -29.45
N SER A 326 -7.80 -26.36 -28.20
CA SER A 326 -6.86 -26.26 -27.04
C SER A 326 -6.15 -27.56 -26.60
N THR A 327 -6.33 -28.71 -27.27
CA THR A 327 -5.83 -30.00 -26.74
C THR A 327 -4.31 -30.21 -26.87
N ASN A 328 -3.61 -29.49 -27.76
CA ASN A 328 -2.16 -29.64 -27.92
C ASN A 328 -1.34 -28.78 -26.94
N SER A 329 -1.88 -27.66 -26.45
CA SER A 329 -1.14 -26.78 -25.53
C SER A 329 -1.01 -27.39 -24.14
N GLU A 330 -2.01 -28.12 -23.67
CA GLU A 330 -2.02 -28.69 -22.31
C GLU A 330 -1.02 -29.85 -22.16
N LYS A 331 -0.89 -30.69 -23.19
CA LYS A 331 0.13 -31.76 -23.23
C LYS A 331 1.55 -31.19 -23.23
N PHE A 332 1.77 -30.05 -23.89
CA PHE A 332 3.06 -29.37 -23.91
C PHE A 332 3.47 -28.87 -22.51
N VAL A 333 2.54 -28.27 -21.76
CA VAL A 333 2.80 -27.80 -20.39
C VAL A 333 3.24 -28.96 -19.49
N CYS A 334 2.58 -30.12 -19.61
CA CYS A 334 2.87 -31.27 -18.79
C CYS A 334 4.24 -31.90 -19.07
N LEU A 335 4.57 -32.08 -20.35
CA LEU A 335 5.89 -32.53 -20.79
C LEU A 335 7.00 -31.57 -20.35
N THR A 336 6.71 -30.27 -20.36
CA THR A 336 7.67 -29.24 -19.94
C THR A 336 7.89 -29.24 -18.43
N MET A 337 6.88 -29.60 -17.63
CA MET A 337 6.98 -29.57 -16.16
C MET A 337 7.56 -30.87 -15.56
N LYS A 338 7.49 -32.00 -16.28
CA LYS A 338 8.01 -33.29 -15.82
C LYS A 338 9.51 -33.20 -15.51
N GLY A 339 9.90 -33.61 -14.30
CA GLY A 339 11.29 -33.53 -13.81
C GLY A 339 11.69 -32.17 -13.22
N HIS A 340 10.89 -31.12 -13.38
CA HIS A 340 11.18 -29.84 -12.72
C HIS A 340 10.94 -29.93 -11.21
N LYS A 341 11.75 -29.17 -10.46
CA LYS A 341 11.62 -29.07 -9.00
C LYS A 341 10.30 -28.42 -8.64
N CYS A 342 9.55 -29.08 -7.77
CA CYS A 342 8.33 -28.53 -7.18
C CYS A 342 8.43 -28.34 -5.65
N GLY A 343 9.62 -28.59 -5.09
CA GLY A 343 9.96 -28.38 -3.69
C GLY A 343 11.44 -28.72 -3.44
N ILE A 344 11.90 -28.46 -2.22
CA ILE A 344 13.25 -28.90 -1.79
C ILE A 344 13.19 -30.43 -1.67
N HIS A 345 13.99 -31.14 -2.48
CA HIS A 345 13.95 -32.60 -2.70
C HIS A 345 12.65 -33.16 -3.31
N MET A 346 11.91 -32.36 -4.10
CA MET A 346 10.71 -32.85 -4.79
C MET A 346 10.72 -32.48 -6.28
N ILE A 347 10.28 -33.41 -7.13
CA ILE A 347 10.08 -33.18 -8.57
C ILE A 347 8.66 -33.52 -9.01
N PHE A 348 8.19 -32.87 -10.08
CA PHE A 348 6.96 -33.26 -10.75
C PHE A 348 7.17 -34.58 -11.50
N ASN A 349 6.43 -35.61 -11.09
CA ASN A 349 6.27 -36.84 -11.85
C ASN A 349 4.88 -36.89 -12.47
N GLU A 350 4.81 -37.39 -13.69
CA GLU A 350 3.57 -37.72 -14.38
C GLU A 350 2.93 -38.94 -13.74
N ILE A 351 1.65 -38.82 -13.41
CA ILE A 351 0.83 -39.90 -12.87
C ILE A 351 0.03 -40.48 -14.04
N GLN A 352 0.09 -41.80 -14.20
CA GLN A 352 -0.84 -42.49 -15.09
C GLN A 352 -2.21 -42.57 -14.38
N PRO A 353 -3.35 -42.34 -15.06
CA PRO A 353 -4.68 -42.44 -14.45
C PRO A 353 -4.94 -43.76 -13.69
N SER A 354 -4.22 -44.83 -14.03
CA SER A 354 -4.26 -46.11 -13.33
C SER A 354 -3.76 -46.08 -11.88
N ASP A 355 -2.96 -45.08 -11.50
CA ASP A 355 -2.31 -45.00 -10.20
C ASP A 355 -3.11 -44.18 -9.18
N SER A 356 -4.20 -43.53 -9.58
CA SER A 356 -5.12 -42.88 -8.63
C SER A 356 -6.19 -43.87 -8.17
N SER A 357 -6.37 -44.00 -6.85
CA SER A 357 -7.49 -44.74 -6.25
C SER A 357 -8.85 -44.11 -6.53
N GLU A 358 -8.87 -42.94 -7.17
CA GLU A 358 -10.06 -42.27 -7.66
C GLU A 358 -10.23 -42.63 -9.13
N SER A 359 -11.41 -43.13 -9.51
CA SER A 359 -11.77 -43.47 -10.88
C SER A 359 -11.87 -42.19 -11.71
N ILE A 360 -10.75 -41.71 -12.23
CA ILE A 360 -10.71 -40.62 -13.18
C ILE A 360 -10.79 -41.25 -14.57
N SER A 361 -11.79 -40.84 -15.34
CA SER A 361 -11.96 -41.21 -16.75
C SER A 361 -10.68 -40.89 -17.52
N SER A 362 -10.09 -41.87 -18.19
CA SER A 362 -8.79 -41.76 -18.86
C SER A 362 -8.80 -40.92 -20.16
N ASP A 363 -9.94 -40.37 -20.56
CA ASP A 363 -10.14 -39.81 -21.91
C ASP A 363 -9.98 -38.29 -22.02
N ASP A 364 -9.73 -37.56 -20.93
CA ASP A 364 -9.81 -36.08 -20.98
C ASP A 364 -8.56 -35.39 -21.56
N GLY A 365 -7.51 -36.13 -21.97
CA GLY A 365 -6.27 -35.52 -22.48
C GLY A 365 -5.50 -34.68 -21.44
N ILE A 366 -6.02 -34.63 -20.20
CA ILE A 366 -5.43 -33.95 -19.06
C ILE A 366 -4.28 -34.81 -18.55
N CYS A 367 -3.08 -34.24 -18.53
CA CYS A 367 -1.95 -34.86 -17.85
C CYS A 367 -1.92 -34.44 -16.38
N TRP A 368 -1.72 -35.43 -15.51
CA TRP A 368 -1.70 -35.26 -14.06
C TRP A 368 -0.27 -35.29 -13.56
N LEU A 369 0.17 -34.24 -12.86
CA LEU A 369 1.47 -34.20 -12.21
C LEU A 369 1.30 -34.29 -10.69
N ARG A 370 2.12 -35.10 -10.04
CA ARG A 370 2.27 -35.10 -8.57
C ARG A 370 3.71 -34.80 -8.20
N CYS A 371 3.86 -33.93 -7.22
CA CYS A 371 5.12 -33.74 -6.53
C CYS A 371 5.48 -34.99 -5.74
N LYS A 372 6.59 -35.63 -6.09
CA LYS A 372 7.14 -36.77 -5.36
C LYS A 372 8.44 -36.36 -4.69
N TYR A 373 8.63 -36.75 -3.42
CA TYR A 373 9.93 -36.66 -2.76
C TYR A 373 10.92 -37.58 -3.47
N ILE A 374 12.11 -37.05 -3.76
CA ILE A 374 13.27 -37.84 -4.18
C ILE A 374 13.97 -38.27 -2.90
N ARG A 375 14.12 -39.59 -2.68
CA ARG A 375 15.04 -40.08 -1.65
C ARG A 375 16.48 -39.90 -2.16
N GLU A 376 17.40 -39.52 -1.29
CA GLU A 376 18.82 -39.30 -1.65
C GLU A 376 19.48 -40.56 -2.23
N ASP A 377 18.86 -41.73 -2.05
CA ASP A 377 19.35 -43.03 -2.50
C ASP A 377 18.83 -43.42 -3.91
N ASP A 378 17.90 -42.66 -4.50
CA ASP A 378 17.41 -42.93 -5.85
C ASP A 378 18.47 -42.47 -6.88
N GLU A 379 19.18 -43.42 -7.51
CA GLU A 379 20.31 -43.27 -8.46
C GLU A 379 20.06 -42.40 -9.73
N PHE A 380 19.02 -41.57 -9.76
CA PHE A 380 18.59 -40.83 -10.96
C PHE A 380 19.28 -39.47 -11.19
N PHE A 381 20.29 -39.09 -10.40
CA PHE A 381 21.12 -37.91 -10.69
C PHE A 381 22.38 -38.28 -11.51
N LYS A 382 22.15 -38.78 -12.72
CA LYS A 382 23.01 -38.51 -13.89
C LYS A 382 22.18 -37.72 -14.89
N ILE A 383 22.03 -36.42 -14.64
CA ILE A 383 21.71 -35.50 -15.72
C ILE A 383 23.06 -35.21 -16.37
N ASP A 384 23.25 -35.77 -17.56
CA ASP A 384 24.44 -35.56 -18.38
C ASP A 384 24.67 -34.06 -18.53
N GLU A 385 25.79 -33.64 -17.97
CA GLU A 385 26.39 -32.34 -18.21
C GLU A 385 26.75 -32.30 -19.70
N TYR A 386 25.94 -31.57 -20.49
CA TYR A 386 26.17 -31.30 -21.90
C TYR A 386 27.47 -30.51 -22.02
N THR A 387 28.58 -31.24 -22.12
CA THR A 387 29.91 -30.71 -22.38
C THR A 387 30.05 -30.54 -23.89
N ASP A 388 30.02 -29.27 -24.30
CA ASP A 388 30.34 -28.83 -25.65
C ASP A 388 31.79 -29.22 -25.97
N SER A 389 31.95 -30.23 -26.83
CA SER A 389 33.24 -30.75 -27.27
C SER A 389 33.75 -29.90 -28.42
N THR A 390 34.70 -29.01 -28.15
CA THR A 390 35.62 -28.52 -29.18
C THR A 390 37.07 -28.69 -28.72
N ARG A 391 37.72 -29.66 -29.38
CA ARG A 391 39.17 -29.94 -29.43
C ARG A 391 40.06 -28.69 -29.27
N LEU A 392 41.11 -28.78 -28.45
CA LEU A 392 42.50 -28.65 -28.93
C LEU A 392 43.54 -29.11 -27.87
N SER A 393 44.29 -30.15 -28.27
CA SER A 393 45.72 -30.45 -28.02
C SER A 393 46.35 -30.21 -26.64
N THR A 394 46.67 -31.34 -25.99
CA THR A 394 47.93 -31.68 -25.32
C THR A 394 49.11 -30.70 -25.53
N MET A 395 49.66 -30.18 -24.43
CA MET A 395 51.08 -29.88 -24.29
C MET A 395 51.54 -30.22 -22.88
N ASP A 396 52.37 -31.26 -22.80
CA ASP A 396 53.22 -31.62 -21.67
C ASP A 396 54.22 -30.50 -21.35
N PHE A 397 54.49 -30.26 -20.06
CA PHE A 397 55.70 -29.58 -19.63
C PHE A 397 56.40 -30.42 -18.55
N GLN A 398 57.53 -31.00 -18.95
CA GLN A 398 58.50 -31.69 -18.10
C GLN A 398 59.24 -30.68 -17.18
N PRO A 399 59.68 -31.11 -15.98
CA PRO A 399 60.63 -30.34 -15.19
C PRO A 399 62.05 -30.61 -15.68
N ALA A 400 62.80 -29.54 -15.96
CA ALA A 400 64.22 -29.64 -16.29
C ALA A 400 65.07 -29.70 -15.02
N GLU A 401 65.89 -30.74 -14.94
CA GLU A 401 66.90 -30.97 -13.91
C GLU A 401 68.19 -30.15 -14.14
N SER A 402 68.89 -29.90 -13.02
CA SER A 402 70.36 -30.05 -12.85
C SER A 402 71.33 -28.92 -13.30
N PRO A 403 72.63 -28.94 -12.90
CA PRO A 403 73.12 -28.76 -11.51
C PRO A 403 74.41 -27.86 -11.42
N VAL A 404 75.03 -27.84 -10.22
CA VAL A 404 76.48 -27.68 -9.92
C VAL A 404 77.00 -26.36 -9.31
N ASN A 405 77.40 -26.49 -8.03
CA ASN A 405 78.58 -25.99 -7.27
C ASN A 405 79.11 -24.55 -7.45
N PHE A 406 79.16 -23.81 -6.33
CA PHE A 406 80.34 -23.73 -5.44
C PHE A 406 79.90 -23.44 -4.01
#